data_AF-A0A345E7R0-F1
#
_entry.id   AF-A0A345E7R0-F1
#
_cell.length_a   1.000
_cell.length_b   1.000
_cell.length_c   1.000
_cell.angle_alpha   90.00
_cell.angle_beta   90.00
_cell.angle_gamma   90.00
#
_symmetry.space_group_name_H-M   'P 1'
#
loop_
_entity.id
_entity.type
_entity.pdbx_description
1 polymer ?
#
loop_
_entity_poly.entity_id
_entity_poly.type
_entity_poly.pdbx_seq_one_letter_code
_entity_poly.pdbx_strand_id
1 'polypeptide(L)'
;MNLPENPNLPLFVYGLFKPGQLGYHRIEPLVQSTRNATAEGKLLERDGVPILAEDPHSQVNGYLLKFDEEEAESAYEKVVSIEPEKQYRWVTRSVSLENGTETANILLGRNPTRGTTELSSFDWSGERDPLFTDALDVVEEVIASETGFDWEDKKPFFRLQMAYLLLWSSIERYISLRYGLRGPRGDQSIRQKLMKMAEEPGFQGGLESIDLTDRPRTQITRADRPQDDEKLDPDNPQGSIDYYYQVRSNLSHRGKTAPVDFDILQHSLNELYEIFRNHVLPRAFDSRS
;
A
#
# COMPACT_ATOMS: atom_id res chain seq x y z
N MET A 1 -0.01 5.93 -19.19
CA MET A 1 -1.25 6.63 -19.61
C MET A 1 -0.84 8.02 -20.07
N ASN A 2 -1.54 8.63 -21.03
CA ASN A 2 -1.30 10.04 -21.36
C ASN A 2 -1.96 10.94 -20.30
N LEU A 3 -1.56 12.20 -20.24
CA LEU A 3 -2.27 13.24 -19.50
C LEU A 3 -3.70 13.43 -20.05
N PRO A 4 -4.64 13.98 -19.26
CA PRO A 4 -5.95 14.36 -19.79
C PRO A 4 -5.82 15.45 -20.87
N GLU A 5 -6.85 15.62 -21.70
CA GLU A 5 -6.85 16.61 -22.78
C GLU A 5 -6.66 18.05 -22.28
N ASN A 6 -7.17 18.36 -21.09
CA ASN A 6 -6.99 19.65 -20.45
C ASN A 6 -6.56 19.49 -18.98
N PRO A 7 -5.26 19.51 -18.68
CA PRO A 7 -4.72 19.44 -17.33
C PRO A 7 -5.09 20.64 -16.44
N ASN A 8 -5.63 21.74 -16.98
CA ASN A 8 -6.04 22.90 -16.16
C ASN A 8 -7.42 22.73 -15.52
N LEU A 9 -8.14 21.66 -15.86
CA LEU A 9 -9.39 21.31 -15.18
C LEU A 9 -9.11 20.70 -13.81
N PRO A 10 -10.00 20.86 -12.83
CA PRO A 10 -9.91 20.15 -11.55
C PRO A 10 -10.05 18.63 -11.76
N LEU A 11 -9.51 17.86 -10.82
CA LEU A 11 -9.58 16.41 -10.81
C LEU A 11 -10.67 15.94 -9.85
N PHE A 12 -11.62 15.14 -10.33
CA PHE A 12 -12.52 14.39 -9.47
C PHE A 12 -11.90 13.04 -9.08
N VAL A 13 -11.78 12.81 -7.77
CA VAL A 13 -11.23 11.57 -7.20
C VAL A 13 -12.28 10.84 -6.38
N TYR A 14 -12.36 9.52 -6.56
CA TYR A 14 -13.29 8.62 -5.87
C TYR A 14 -12.59 7.41 -5.24
N GLY A 15 -11.25 7.37 -5.29
CA GLY A 15 -10.44 6.22 -4.89
C GLY A 15 -9.14 6.57 -4.19
N LEU A 16 -8.02 6.02 -4.68
CA LEU A 16 -6.69 6.12 -4.05
C LEU A 16 -6.21 7.55 -3.77
N PHE A 17 -6.66 8.52 -4.57
CA PHE A 17 -6.27 9.92 -4.47
C PHE A 17 -7.26 10.78 -3.69
N LYS A 18 -8.26 10.20 -3.01
CA LYS A 18 -9.08 10.99 -2.07
C LYS A 18 -8.22 11.41 -0.86
N PRO A 19 -8.50 12.56 -0.24
CA PRO A 19 -7.91 12.91 1.06
C PRO A 19 -8.01 11.76 2.06
N GLY A 20 -6.94 11.50 2.81
CA GLY A 20 -6.86 10.38 3.75
C GLY A 20 -6.75 9.00 3.10
N GLN A 21 -6.38 8.90 1.81
CA GLN A 21 -6.11 7.63 1.12
C GLN A 21 -4.66 7.57 0.64
N LEU A 22 -4.14 6.35 0.44
CA LEU A 22 -2.71 6.10 0.24
C LEU A 22 -2.07 6.86 -0.92
N GLY A 23 -2.79 7.15 -1.99
CA GLY A 23 -2.26 7.88 -3.16
C GLY A 23 -2.22 9.40 -2.97
N TYR A 24 -2.99 9.95 -2.03
CA TYR A 24 -3.20 11.39 -1.89
C TYR A 24 -1.91 12.15 -1.56
N HIS A 25 -1.07 11.62 -0.67
CA HIS A 25 0.20 12.24 -0.25
C HIS A 25 1.10 12.68 -1.43
N ARG A 26 0.97 12.05 -2.60
CA ARG A 26 1.76 12.42 -3.77
C ARG A 26 1.31 13.72 -4.40
N ILE A 27 0.00 13.95 -4.44
CA ILE A 27 -0.61 15.10 -5.09
C ILE A 27 -0.97 16.21 -4.10
N GLU A 28 -1.10 15.88 -2.81
CA GLU A 28 -1.49 16.80 -1.74
C GLU A 28 -0.69 18.11 -1.73
N PRO A 29 0.65 18.13 -1.85
CA PRO A 29 1.41 19.40 -1.88
C PRO A 29 1.07 20.30 -3.08
N LEU A 30 0.36 19.79 -4.09
CA LEU A 30 -0.02 20.49 -5.32
C LEU A 30 -1.50 20.88 -5.32
N VAL A 31 -2.27 20.47 -4.30
CA VAL A 31 -3.70 20.75 -4.20
C VAL A 31 -3.92 22.12 -3.57
N GLN A 32 -4.50 23.03 -4.37
CA GLN A 32 -4.94 24.36 -3.92
C GLN A 32 -6.20 24.28 -3.05
N SER A 33 -7.17 23.44 -3.44
CA SER A 33 -8.42 23.28 -2.68
C SER A 33 -9.09 21.94 -2.93
N THR A 34 -9.80 21.47 -1.92
CA THR A 34 -10.54 20.21 -1.92
C THR A 34 -12.00 20.49 -1.56
N ARG A 35 -12.93 19.99 -2.35
CA ARG A 35 -14.38 20.09 -2.08
C ARG A 35 -15.06 18.73 -2.23
N ASN A 36 -16.05 18.43 -1.39
CA ASN A 36 -16.90 17.27 -1.60
C ASN A 36 -17.66 17.41 -2.92
N ALA A 37 -17.72 16.35 -3.70
CA ALA A 37 -18.42 16.33 -4.97
C ALA A 37 -19.01 14.94 -5.24
N THR A 38 -19.95 14.88 -6.18
CA THR A 38 -20.46 13.60 -6.72
C THR A 38 -20.34 13.56 -8.24
N ALA A 39 -20.11 12.37 -8.77
CA ALA A 39 -20.08 12.12 -10.21
C ALA A 39 -21.10 11.06 -10.59
N GLU A 40 -21.69 11.20 -11.77
CA GLU A 40 -22.56 10.18 -12.36
C GLU A 40 -21.75 8.92 -12.68
N GLY A 41 -22.26 7.78 -12.22
CA GLY A 41 -21.67 6.47 -12.49
C GLY A 41 -21.89 5.51 -11.34
N LYS A 42 -21.36 4.30 -11.53
CA LYS A 42 -21.44 3.21 -10.56
C LYS A 42 -20.05 2.81 -10.11
N LEU A 43 -19.89 2.65 -8.80
CA LEU A 43 -18.62 2.27 -8.21
C LEU A 43 -18.52 0.74 -8.12
N LEU A 44 -17.46 0.21 -8.73
CA LEU A 44 -17.11 -1.20 -8.72
C LEU A 44 -15.74 -1.36 -8.07
N GLU A 45 -15.39 -2.58 -7.70
CA GLU A 45 -14.06 -2.93 -7.21
C GLU A 45 -13.45 -4.04 -8.05
N ARG A 46 -12.19 -3.85 -8.46
CA ARG A 46 -11.37 -4.86 -9.16
C ARG A 46 -10.07 -5.03 -8.39
N ASP A 47 -9.75 -6.24 -7.97
CA ASP A 47 -8.50 -6.51 -7.24
C ASP A 47 -8.27 -5.51 -6.09
N GLY A 48 -9.35 -5.14 -5.39
CA GLY A 48 -9.37 -4.17 -4.29
C GLY A 48 -9.07 -2.71 -4.68
N VAL A 49 -9.13 -2.33 -5.96
CA VAL A 49 -9.07 -0.92 -6.40
C VAL A 49 -10.42 -0.47 -6.98
N PRO A 50 -10.83 0.79 -6.75
CA PRO A 50 -12.14 1.27 -7.17
C PRO A 50 -12.15 1.61 -8.67
N ILE A 51 -13.16 1.11 -9.38
CA ILE A 51 -13.40 1.33 -10.79
C ILE A 51 -14.73 2.06 -10.96
N LEU A 52 -14.69 3.26 -11.54
CA LEU A 52 -15.91 3.96 -11.93
C LEU A 52 -16.39 3.45 -13.30
N ALA A 53 -17.64 3.00 -13.34
CA ALA A 53 -18.35 2.57 -14.55
C ALA A 53 -19.41 3.59 -14.94
N GLU A 54 -19.72 3.67 -16.24
CA GLU A 54 -20.82 4.51 -16.72
C GLU A 54 -22.16 3.92 -16.30
N ASP A 55 -22.94 4.72 -15.57
CA ASP A 55 -24.31 4.40 -15.17
C ASP A 55 -25.06 5.72 -14.88
N PRO A 56 -26.02 6.12 -15.74
CA PRO A 56 -26.73 7.39 -15.58
C PRO A 56 -27.73 7.40 -14.42
N HIS A 57 -27.97 6.25 -13.79
CA HIS A 57 -28.93 6.12 -12.70
C HIS A 57 -28.27 6.08 -11.31
N SER A 58 -26.93 6.12 -11.28
CA SER A 58 -26.14 6.02 -10.05
C SER A 58 -25.23 7.23 -9.88
N GLN A 59 -24.87 7.51 -8.63
CA GLN A 59 -23.90 8.55 -8.28
C GLN A 59 -22.84 7.99 -7.34
N VAL A 60 -21.62 8.50 -7.48
CA VAL A 60 -20.47 8.14 -6.64
C VAL A 60 -19.99 9.36 -5.88
N ASN A 61 -19.74 9.18 -4.58
CA ASN A 61 -19.17 10.21 -3.73
C ASN A 61 -17.66 10.31 -3.94
N GLY A 62 -17.14 11.53 -3.90
CA GLY A 62 -15.72 11.78 -4.04
C GLY A 62 -15.36 13.21 -3.68
N TYR A 63 -14.21 13.64 -4.18
CA TYR A 63 -13.68 14.97 -3.97
C TYR A 63 -13.29 15.61 -5.30
N LEU A 64 -13.56 16.90 -5.42
CA LEU A 64 -13.05 17.74 -6.47
C LEU A 64 -11.79 18.44 -5.97
N LEU A 65 -10.65 18.06 -6.54
CA LEU A 65 -9.34 18.62 -6.25
C LEU A 65 -9.00 19.67 -7.30
N LYS A 66 -8.71 20.88 -6.85
CA LYS A 66 -8.18 21.93 -7.72
C LYS A 66 -6.69 22.08 -7.46
N PHE A 67 -5.90 22.08 -8.53
CA PHE A 67 -4.46 22.31 -8.47
C PHE A 67 -4.14 23.78 -8.78
N ASP A 68 -2.98 24.25 -8.35
CA ASP A 68 -2.42 25.51 -8.85
C ASP A 68 -2.09 25.37 -10.34
N GLU A 69 -2.32 26.41 -11.13
CA GLU A 69 -2.20 26.35 -12.60
C GLU A 69 -0.78 25.97 -13.06
N GLU A 70 0.24 26.45 -12.35
CA GLU A 70 1.65 26.14 -12.60
C GLU A 70 2.02 24.69 -12.24
N GLU A 71 1.26 24.06 -11.34
CA GLU A 71 1.53 22.71 -10.81
C GLU A 71 0.57 21.64 -11.36
N ALA A 72 -0.44 22.06 -12.12
CA ALA A 72 -1.52 21.20 -12.57
C ALA A 72 -0.99 20.01 -13.41
N GLU A 73 -0.11 20.29 -14.37
CA GLU A 73 0.51 19.24 -15.19
C GLU A 73 1.28 18.23 -14.31
N SER A 74 2.09 18.71 -13.37
CA SER A 74 2.84 17.85 -12.44
C SER A 74 1.92 16.98 -11.59
N ALA A 75 0.78 17.52 -11.13
CA ALA A 75 -0.20 16.75 -10.37
C ALA A 75 -0.78 15.59 -11.19
N TYR A 76 -1.16 15.84 -12.45
CA TYR A 76 -1.66 14.79 -13.34
C TYR A 76 -0.57 13.76 -13.71
N GLU A 77 0.69 14.18 -13.88
CA GLU A 77 1.81 13.25 -14.09
C GLU A 77 1.98 12.29 -12.89
N LYS A 78 1.84 12.80 -11.66
CA LYS A 78 1.89 11.96 -10.45
C LYS A 78 0.75 10.94 -10.41
N VAL A 79 -0.47 11.32 -10.80
CA VAL A 79 -1.62 10.39 -10.91
C VAL A 79 -1.35 9.31 -11.95
N VAL A 80 -0.92 9.71 -13.15
CA VAL A 80 -0.57 8.81 -14.26
C VAL A 80 0.54 7.83 -13.90
N SER A 81 1.47 8.22 -13.03
CA SER A 81 2.57 7.34 -12.60
C SER A 81 2.14 6.17 -11.71
N ILE A 82 0.93 6.24 -11.11
CA ILE A 82 0.36 5.18 -10.27
C ILE A 82 -0.67 4.37 -11.05
N GLU A 83 -1.58 5.08 -11.73
CA GLU A 83 -2.78 4.46 -12.25
C GLU A 83 -2.49 3.71 -13.56
N PRO A 84 -2.75 2.39 -13.62
CA PRO A 84 -2.41 1.60 -14.78
C PRO A 84 -3.27 1.98 -15.98
N GLU A 85 -2.61 2.35 -17.08
CA GLU A 85 -3.24 2.74 -18.34
C GLU A 85 -4.21 1.69 -18.90
N LYS A 86 -3.95 0.42 -18.62
CA LYS A 86 -4.82 -0.70 -19.06
C LYS A 86 -6.13 -0.77 -18.26
N GLN A 87 -6.18 -0.17 -17.07
CA GLN A 87 -7.38 -0.17 -16.22
C GLN A 87 -8.17 1.12 -16.35
N TYR A 88 -7.53 2.27 -16.60
CA TYR A 88 -8.23 3.57 -16.60
C TYR A 88 -8.06 4.36 -17.90
N ARG A 89 -9.00 5.27 -18.12
CA ARG A 89 -8.95 6.31 -19.15
C ARG A 89 -9.46 7.63 -18.58
N TRP A 90 -8.89 8.73 -19.04
CA TRP A 90 -9.42 10.06 -18.77
C TRP A 90 -10.72 10.30 -19.52
N VAL A 91 -11.67 10.96 -18.86
CA VAL A 91 -12.79 11.66 -19.49
C VAL A 91 -13.04 12.98 -18.77
N THR A 92 -13.72 13.89 -19.45
CA THR A 92 -14.17 15.17 -18.88
C THR A 92 -15.68 15.11 -18.66
N ARG A 93 -16.14 15.37 -17.44
CA ARG A 93 -17.57 15.32 -17.07
C ARG A 93 -17.93 16.43 -16.09
N SER A 94 -19.22 16.79 -16.06
CA SER A 94 -19.76 17.63 -14.99
C SER A 94 -19.88 16.82 -13.71
N VAL A 95 -19.37 17.38 -12.61
CA VAL A 95 -19.55 16.85 -11.25
C VAL A 95 -20.47 17.78 -10.47
N SER A 96 -21.25 17.22 -9.55
CA SER A 96 -22.16 17.98 -8.69
C SER A 96 -21.46 18.38 -7.40
N LEU A 97 -21.65 19.63 -7.00
CA LEU A 97 -21.20 20.26 -5.76
C LEU A 97 -22.43 20.73 -4.99
N GLU A 98 -22.27 21.07 -3.71
CA GLU A 98 -23.37 21.62 -2.90
C GLU A 98 -24.05 22.85 -3.54
N ASN A 99 -23.26 23.70 -4.20
CA ASN A 99 -23.70 24.98 -4.75
C ASN A 99 -23.67 25.04 -6.30
N GLY A 100 -23.69 23.90 -7.01
CA GLY A 100 -23.77 23.88 -8.47
C GLY A 100 -23.05 22.70 -9.11
N THR A 101 -22.59 22.90 -10.35
CA THR A 101 -21.85 21.88 -11.10
C THR A 101 -20.56 22.46 -11.66
N GLU A 102 -19.52 21.65 -11.75
CA GLU A 102 -18.23 22.05 -12.33
C GLU A 102 -17.70 20.96 -13.26
N THR A 103 -17.00 21.35 -14.31
CA THR A 103 -16.39 20.40 -15.26
C THR A 103 -15.06 19.92 -14.71
N ALA A 104 -14.85 18.61 -14.66
CA ALA A 104 -13.66 17.99 -14.09
C ALA A 104 -13.11 16.86 -14.96
N ASN A 105 -11.80 16.61 -14.85
CA ASN A 105 -11.19 15.37 -15.31
C ASN A 105 -11.54 14.25 -14.32
N ILE A 106 -11.86 13.09 -14.84
CA ILE A 106 -12.20 11.91 -14.04
C ILE A 106 -11.65 10.64 -14.70
N LEU A 107 -11.18 9.70 -13.88
CA LEU A 107 -10.78 8.38 -14.36
C LEU A 107 -12.03 7.50 -14.51
N LEU A 108 -12.18 6.85 -15.67
CA LEU A 108 -13.17 5.79 -15.88
C LEU A 108 -12.47 4.46 -16.11
N GLY A 109 -13.12 3.39 -15.67
CA GLY A 109 -12.68 2.03 -15.93
C GLY A 109 -12.67 1.67 -17.41
N ARG A 110 -11.60 1.01 -17.85
CA ARG A 110 -11.56 0.25 -19.10
C ARG A 110 -12.16 -1.12 -18.86
N ASN A 111 -13.16 -1.47 -19.67
CA ASN A 111 -13.93 -2.72 -19.54
C ASN A 111 -14.43 -2.93 -18.10
N PRO A 112 -15.20 -1.99 -17.52
CA PRO A 112 -15.45 -1.94 -16.09
C PRO A 112 -16.14 -3.18 -15.54
N THR A 113 -16.88 -3.96 -16.34
CA THR A 113 -17.61 -5.15 -15.89
C THR A 113 -16.78 -6.43 -15.75
N ARG A 114 -15.54 -6.46 -16.28
CA ARG A 114 -14.73 -7.69 -16.28
C ARG A 114 -13.98 -7.87 -14.95
N GLY A 115 -14.30 -8.93 -14.22
CA GLY A 115 -13.58 -9.26 -12.97
C GLY A 115 -13.78 -8.22 -11.88
N THR A 116 -14.96 -7.61 -11.83
CA THR A 116 -15.34 -6.63 -10.82
C THR A 116 -16.50 -7.11 -9.98
N THR A 117 -16.52 -6.66 -8.74
CA THR A 117 -17.68 -6.76 -7.85
C THR A 117 -18.26 -5.36 -7.65
N GLU A 118 -19.59 -5.27 -7.54
CA GLU A 118 -20.23 -4.01 -7.17
C GLU A 118 -19.99 -3.71 -5.69
N LEU A 119 -19.59 -2.48 -5.40
CA LEU A 119 -19.51 -2.03 -4.01
C LEU A 119 -20.92 -1.68 -3.54
N SER A 120 -21.28 -2.20 -2.36
CA SER A 120 -22.56 -1.91 -1.71
C SER A 120 -22.67 -0.46 -1.24
N SER A 121 -21.53 0.22 -1.06
CA SER A 121 -21.44 1.64 -0.74
C SER A 121 -21.07 2.48 -1.96
N PHE A 122 -21.63 3.69 -2.03
CA PHE A 122 -21.25 4.74 -3.00
C PHE A 122 -19.89 5.40 -2.71
N ASP A 123 -19.10 4.81 -1.82
CA ASP A 123 -17.82 5.31 -1.36
C ASP A 123 -16.84 4.15 -1.16
N TRP A 124 -15.56 4.40 -1.44
CA TRP A 124 -14.47 3.43 -1.30
C TRP A 124 -13.43 3.94 -0.30
N SER A 125 -12.91 3.08 0.57
CA SER A 125 -11.79 3.42 1.45
C SER A 125 -10.84 2.24 1.53
N GLY A 126 -9.57 2.47 1.19
CA GLY A 126 -8.49 1.50 1.28
C GLY A 126 -8.08 1.18 2.72
N GLU A 127 -8.46 2.01 3.70
CA GLU A 127 -8.22 1.73 5.12
C GLU A 127 -8.93 0.45 5.58
N ARG A 128 -10.05 0.10 4.92
CA ARG A 128 -10.84 -1.12 5.19
C ARG A 128 -10.42 -2.31 4.32
N ASP A 129 -9.27 -2.25 3.65
CA ASP A 129 -8.77 -3.39 2.90
C ASP A 129 -8.54 -4.57 3.87
N PRO A 130 -9.06 -5.78 3.58
CA PRO A 130 -8.86 -6.96 4.45
C PRO A 130 -7.39 -7.29 4.72
N LEU A 131 -6.46 -6.88 3.84
CA LEU A 131 -5.03 -7.05 4.09
C LEU A 131 -4.47 -6.04 5.11
N PHE A 132 -5.17 -4.94 5.40
CA PHE A 132 -4.79 -3.98 6.45
C PHE A 132 -5.61 -4.14 7.74
N THR A 133 -6.57 -5.06 7.75
CA THR A 133 -7.47 -5.33 8.88
C THR A 133 -7.40 -6.82 9.25
N ASP A 134 -8.30 -7.64 8.72
CA ASP A 134 -8.45 -9.06 9.07
C ASP A 134 -7.13 -9.85 8.97
N ALA A 135 -6.31 -9.62 7.94
CA ALA A 135 -5.03 -10.30 7.76
C ALA A 135 -4.03 -9.97 8.87
N LEU A 136 -4.03 -8.73 9.36
CA LEU A 136 -3.17 -8.33 10.46
C LEU A 136 -3.67 -8.88 11.80
N ASP A 137 -4.98 -9.04 11.97
CA ASP A 137 -5.54 -9.70 13.15
C ASP A 137 -5.13 -11.18 13.18
N VAL A 138 -5.15 -11.88 12.04
CA VAL A 138 -4.62 -13.25 11.93
C VAL A 138 -3.13 -13.32 12.27
N VAL A 139 -2.34 -12.33 11.85
CA VAL A 139 -0.91 -12.26 12.20
C VAL A 139 -0.74 -12.07 13.72
N GLU A 140 -1.52 -11.17 14.33
CA GLU A 140 -1.52 -10.93 15.77
C GLU A 140 -1.83 -12.19 16.58
N GLU A 141 -2.85 -12.94 16.16
CA GLU A 141 -3.23 -14.21 16.81
C GLU A 141 -2.09 -15.24 16.78
N VAL A 142 -1.34 -15.31 15.69
CA VAL A 142 -0.16 -16.18 15.59
C VAL A 142 0.97 -15.68 16.50
N ILE A 143 1.24 -14.38 16.51
CA ILE A 143 2.24 -13.78 17.41
C ILE A 143 1.93 -14.10 18.88
N ALA A 144 0.66 -13.97 19.28
CA ALA A 144 0.21 -14.18 20.65
C ALA A 144 0.21 -15.66 21.08
N SER A 145 0.06 -16.60 20.15
CA SER A 145 -0.08 -18.03 20.45
C SER A 145 1.22 -18.83 20.39
N GLU A 146 2.21 -18.39 19.61
CA GLU A 146 3.44 -19.16 19.41
C GLU A 146 4.54 -18.69 20.37
N THR A 147 4.70 -19.39 21.50
CA THR A 147 5.59 -18.96 22.60
C THR A 147 6.95 -19.66 22.66
N GLY A 148 7.30 -20.51 21.69
CA GLY A 148 8.62 -21.15 21.67
C GLY A 148 8.77 -22.26 20.65
N PHE A 149 10.03 -22.62 20.38
CA PHE A 149 10.36 -23.71 19.48
C PHE A 149 10.26 -25.08 20.17
N ASP A 150 9.58 -26.03 19.51
CA ASP A 150 9.53 -27.43 19.90
C ASP A 150 10.15 -28.32 18.80
N TRP A 151 11.04 -29.22 19.19
CA TRP A 151 11.66 -30.18 18.29
C TRP A 151 10.70 -31.29 17.85
N GLU A 152 9.73 -31.63 18.69
CA GLU A 152 8.76 -32.70 18.45
C GLU A 152 7.54 -32.18 17.68
N ASP A 153 7.11 -30.94 17.93
CA ASP A 153 6.06 -30.27 17.16
C ASP A 153 6.58 -29.06 16.36
N LYS A 154 6.69 -29.24 15.03
CA LYS A 154 7.10 -28.19 14.11
C LYS A 154 5.94 -27.31 13.60
N LYS A 155 4.69 -27.59 13.98
CA LYS A 155 3.53 -26.78 13.51
C LYS A 155 3.65 -25.30 13.90
N PRO A 156 4.10 -24.92 15.11
CA PRO A 156 4.40 -23.53 15.46
C PRO A 156 5.27 -22.81 14.44
N PHE A 157 6.37 -23.46 14.02
CA PHE A 157 7.27 -22.90 13.02
C PHE A 157 6.58 -22.65 11.68
N PHE A 158 5.77 -23.60 11.20
CA PHE A 158 5.01 -23.42 9.96
C PHE A 158 3.93 -22.33 10.09
N ARG A 159 3.32 -22.17 11.26
CA ARG A 159 2.35 -21.07 11.52
C ARG A 159 3.02 -19.72 11.46
N LEU A 160 4.20 -19.56 12.08
CA LEU A 160 5.02 -18.36 11.93
C LEU A 160 5.38 -18.09 10.46
N GLN A 161 5.74 -19.14 9.69
CA GLN A 161 6.03 -18.98 8.27
C GLN A 161 4.83 -18.46 7.47
N MET A 162 3.64 -19.02 7.73
CA MET A 162 2.41 -18.57 7.09
C MET A 162 2.06 -17.12 7.47
N ALA A 163 2.14 -16.78 8.77
CA ALA A 163 1.88 -15.43 9.25
C ALA A 163 2.86 -14.41 8.65
N TYR A 164 4.14 -14.75 8.56
CA TYR A 164 5.14 -13.85 7.96
C TYR A 164 4.87 -13.60 6.48
N LEU A 165 4.48 -14.63 5.71
CA LEU A 165 4.07 -14.44 4.31
C LEU A 165 2.78 -13.64 4.17
N LEU A 166 1.84 -13.78 5.09
CA LEU A 166 0.60 -12.99 5.13
C LEU A 166 0.88 -11.52 5.43
N LEU A 167 1.75 -11.23 6.40
CA LEU A 167 2.23 -9.87 6.68
C LEU A 167 2.90 -9.26 5.44
N TRP A 168 3.77 -10.01 4.75
CA TRP A 168 4.38 -9.54 3.51
C TRP A 168 3.37 -9.30 2.39
N SER A 169 2.28 -10.07 2.32
CA SER A 169 1.20 -9.82 1.35
C SER A 169 0.53 -8.46 1.63
N SER A 170 0.38 -8.11 2.91
CA SER A 170 -0.14 -6.82 3.37
C SER A 170 0.81 -5.66 3.05
N ILE A 171 2.12 -5.83 3.28
CA ILE A 171 3.14 -4.83 2.92
C ILE A 171 3.21 -4.63 1.40
N GLU A 172 3.19 -5.71 0.62
CA GLU A 172 3.20 -5.62 -0.84
C GLU A 172 1.94 -4.95 -1.40
N ARG A 173 0.79 -5.18 -0.76
CA ARG A 173 -0.46 -4.48 -1.06
C ARG A 173 -0.32 -2.99 -0.79
N TYR A 174 0.18 -2.61 0.39
CA TYR A 174 0.41 -1.22 0.78
C TYR A 174 1.29 -0.47 -0.23
N ILE A 175 2.48 -0.99 -0.51
CA ILE A 175 3.42 -0.32 -1.43
C ILE A 175 2.88 -0.27 -2.87
N SER A 176 2.04 -1.22 -3.27
CA SER A 176 1.42 -1.23 -4.59
C SER A 176 0.32 -0.15 -4.71
N LEU A 177 -0.48 0.04 -3.67
CA LEU A 177 -1.50 1.09 -3.65
C LEU A 177 -0.87 2.49 -3.49
N ARG A 178 0.20 2.62 -2.69
CA ARG A 178 0.87 3.89 -2.40
C ARG A 178 1.80 4.36 -3.53
N TYR A 179 2.49 3.43 -4.19
CA TYR A 179 3.54 3.74 -5.17
C TYR A 179 3.27 3.25 -6.60
N GLY A 180 2.08 2.69 -6.86
CA GLY A 180 1.64 2.24 -8.18
C GLY A 180 1.58 0.73 -8.32
N LEU A 181 0.61 0.25 -9.10
CA LEU A 181 0.46 -1.16 -9.46
C LEU A 181 1.53 -1.57 -10.48
N ARG A 182 1.87 -2.88 -10.55
CA ARG A 182 2.86 -3.38 -11.53
C ARG A 182 2.44 -3.00 -12.97
N GLY A 183 3.26 -2.20 -13.64
CA GLY A 183 3.01 -1.64 -14.97
C GLY A 183 3.90 -2.26 -16.08
N PRO A 184 3.42 -2.37 -17.34
CA PRO A 184 4.16 -3.03 -18.42
C PRO A 184 5.40 -2.28 -18.95
N ARG A 185 5.66 -1.04 -18.51
CA ARG A 185 6.74 -0.18 -19.02
C ARG A 185 7.31 0.65 -17.86
N GLY A 186 8.52 0.33 -17.43
CA GLY A 186 9.24 1.08 -16.40
C GLY A 186 8.89 0.72 -14.95
N ASP A 187 8.53 -0.54 -14.71
CA ASP A 187 8.04 -1.02 -13.42
C ASP A 187 9.09 -0.80 -12.31
N GLN A 188 8.74 0.00 -11.30
CA GLN A 188 9.52 -0.02 -10.07
C GLN A 188 9.40 -1.41 -9.49
N SER A 189 10.52 -2.12 -9.38
CA SER A 189 10.57 -3.41 -8.71
C SER A 189 9.97 -3.30 -7.30
N ILE A 190 9.44 -4.40 -6.77
CA ILE A 190 8.96 -4.45 -5.38
C ILE A 190 10.02 -3.85 -4.45
N ARG A 191 11.30 -4.17 -4.69
CA ARG A 191 12.43 -3.62 -3.94
C ARG A 191 12.49 -2.09 -3.97
N GLN A 192 12.35 -1.44 -5.13
CA GLN A 192 12.35 0.02 -5.22
C GLN A 192 11.18 0.66 -4.44
N LYS A 193 10.01 0.01 -4.41
CA LYS A 193 8.87 0.48 -3.63
C LYS A 193 9.06 0.26 -2.13
N LEU A 194 9.73 -0.83 -1.74
CA LEU A 194 10.15 -1.05 -0.35
C LEU A 194 11.15 0.02 0.08
N MET A 195 12.13 0.40 -0.75
CA MET A 195 13.06 1.49 -0.41
C MET A 195 12.35 2.81 -0.13
N LYS A 196 11.30 3.12 -0.89
CA LYS A 196 10.44 4.27 -0.59
C LYS A 196 9.71 4.13 0.74
N MET A 197 9.17 2.95 1.05
CA MET A 197 8.56 2.70 2.35
C MET A 197 9.55 2.89 3.51
N ALA A 198 10.81 2.49 3.33
CA ALA A 198 11.84 2.68 4.35
C ALA A 198 12.22 4.15 4.59
N GLU A 199 11.96 5.02 3.62
CA GLU A 199 12.13 6.48 3.74
C GLU A 199 10.94 7.15 4.43
N GLU A 200 9.83 6.44 4.68
CA GLU A 200 8.66 7.00 5.32
C GLU A 200 8.89 7.22 6.82
N PRO A 201 8.42 8.36 7.39
CA PRO A 201 8.51 8.61 8.83
C PRO A 201 7.83 7.54 9.69
N GLY A 202 6.81 6.84 9.16
CA GLY A 202 6.17 5.72 9.84
C GLY A 202 7.09 4.53 9.98
N PHE A 203 7.80 4.15 8.92
CA PHE A 203 8.75 3.04 8.99
C PHE A 203 9.95 3.39 9.88
N GLN A 204 10.52 4.59 9.70
CA GLN A 204 11.65 5.07 10.51
C GLN A 204 11.31 5.12 12.00
N GLY A 205 10.19 5.76 12.35
CA GLY A 205 9.78 5.86 13.74
C GLY A 205 9.34 4.52 14.37
N GLY A 206 8.87 3.56 13.57
CA GLY A 206 8.62 2.20 14.04
C GLY A 206 9.90 1.40 14.22
N LEU A 207 10.91 1.63 13.39
CA LEU A 207 12.20 0.97 13.53
C LEU A 207 12.95 1.47 14.77
N GLU A 208 12.87 2.76 15.06
CA GLU A 208 13.40 3.38 16.28
C GLU A 208 12.72 2.87 17.57
N SER A 209 11.47 2.39 17.49
CA SER A 209 10.72 1.90 18.66
C SER A 209 11.04 0.45 19.04
N ILE A 210 11.77 -0.28 18.18
CA ILE A 210 12.12 -1.67 18.44
C ILE A 210 13.33 -1.78 19.38
N ASP A 211 13.18 -2.60 20.41
CA ASP A 211 14.30 -3.02 21.26
C ASP A 211 15.02 -4.24 20.65
N LEU A 212 16.26 -4.05 20.23
CA LEU A 212 17.11 -5.10 19.66
C LEU A 212 18.06 -5.73 20.69
N THR A 213 17.98 -5.38 21.98
CA THR A 213 18.95 -5.80 23.01
C THR A 213 19.07 -7.32 23.11
N ASP A 214 17.96 -8.04 23.02
CA ASP A 214 17.91 -9.50 23.10
C ASP A 214 17.76 -10.18 21.73
N ARG A 215 17.96 -9.44 20.62
CA ARG A 215 17.69 -9.94 19.27
C ARG A 215 18.81 -10.87 18.78
N PRO A 216 18.54 -12.18 18.59
CA PRO A 216 19.54 -13.06 18.00
C PRO A 216 19.72 -12.73 16.52
N ARG A 217 20.98 -12.69 16.07
CA ARG A 217 21.38 -12.59 14.65
C ARG A 217 20.70 -11.44 13.90
N THR A 218 21.19 -10.23 14.14
CA THR A 218 20.88 -9.03 13.35
C THR A 218 21.52 -9.03 11.95
N GLN A 219 22.17 -10.12 11.52
CA GLN A 219 22.80 -10.25 10.21
C GLN A 219 22.36 -11.57 9.55
N ILE A 220 21.96 -11.50 8.28
CA ILE A 220 21.53 -12.66 7.50
C ILE A 220 22.30 -12.69 6.17
N THR A 221 22.97 -13.81 5.95
CA THR A 221 23.67 -14.09 4.69
C THR A 221 22.71 -14.53 3.59
N ARG A 222 22.99 -14.08 2.38
CA ARG A 222 22.30 -14.53 1.18
C ARG A 222 22.73 -15.94 0.77
N ALA A 223 21.74 -16.79 0.51
CA ALA A 223 22.02 -18.17 0.09
C ALA A 223 22.65 -18.26 -1.32
N ASP A 224 22.31 -17.33 -2.21
CA ASP A 224 22.84 -17.25 -3.57
C ASP A 224 24.18 -16.51 -3.67
N ARG A 225 24.50 -15.69 -2.66
CA ARG A 225 25.73 -14.89 -2.57
C ARG A 225 26.27 -14.89 -1.13
N PRO A 226 27.04 -15.91 -0.74
CA PRO A 226 27.49 -16.08 0.65
C PRO A 226 28.44 -15.01 1.18
N GLN A 227 28.82 -14.03 0.35
CA GLN A 227 29.66 -12.88 0.71
C GLN A 227 28.83 -11.62 0.98
N ASP A 228 27.53 -11.66 0.67
CA ASP A 228 26.61 -10.55 0.84
C ASP A 228 25.72 -10.84 2.06
N ASP A 229 25.71 -9.89 3.00
CA ASP A 229 24.91 -9.95 4.22
C ASP A 229 24.00 -8.74 4.34
N GLU A 230 22.77 -8.96 4.79
CA GLU A 230 21.84 -7.90 5.16
C GLU A 230 21.85 -7.75 6.69
N LYS A 231 21.90 -6.51 7.18
CA LYS A 231 21.99 -6.20 8.62
C LYS A 231 20.76 -5.39 9.06
N LEU A 232 20.13 -5.84 10.15
CA LEU A 232 19.13 -5.10 10.89
C LEU A 232 19.82 -4.03 11.73
N ASP A 233 19.48 -2.77 11.48
CA ASP A 233 20.12 -1.60 12.06
C ASP A 233 19.12 -0.43 12.10
N PRO A 234 18.67 0.02 13.28
CA PRO A 234 17.67 1.07 13.40
C PRO A 234 18.07 2.40 12.75
N ASP A 235 19.37 2.67 12.68
CA ASP A 235 19.91 3.87 12.04
C ASP A 235 20.03 3.73 10.51
N ASN A 236 19.74 2.55 9.96
CA ASN A 236 19.73 2.28 8.52
C ASN A 236 18.40 1.63 8.08
N PRO A 237 17.34 2.42 7.85
CA PRO A 237 16.02 1.92 7.46
C PRO A 237 16.02 1.07 6.18
N GLN A 238 16.82 1.44 5.18
CA GLN A 238 16.92 0.70 3.92
C GLN A 238 17.59 -0.67 4.11
N GLY A 239 18.64 -0.73 4.92
CA GLY A 239 19.26 -2.01 5.30
C GLY A 239 18.31 -2.90 6.11
N SER A 240 17.55 -2.30 7.03
CA SER A 240 16.59 -3.03 7.87
C SER A 240 15.42 -3.62 7.08
N ILE A 241 14.87 -2.89 6.11
CA ILE A 241 13.83 -3.46 5.24
C ILE A 241 14.37 -4.57 4.33
N ASP A 242 15.60 -4.44 3.84
CA ASP A 242 16.27 -5.49 3.06
C ASP A 242 16.53 -6.73 3.93
N TYR A 243 16.91 -6.57 5.21
CA TYR A 243 17.03 -7.67 6.18
C TYR A 243 15.71 -8.45 6.29
N TYR A 244 14.59 -7.77 6.56
CA TYR A 244 13.29 -8.44 6.69
C TYR A 244 12.88 -9.13 5.38
N TYR A 245 13.15 -8.49 4.24
CA TYR A 245 12.88 -9.07 2.93
C TYR A 245 13.78 -10.30 2.65
N GLN A 246 15.00 -10.31 3.15
CA GLN A 246 15.91 -11.45 3.05
C GLN A 246 15.47 -12.61 3.95
N VAL A 247 14.94 -12.33 5.16
CA VAL A 247 14.28 -13.35 6.00
C VAL A 247 13.20 -14.05 5.19
N ARG A 248 12.33 -13.26 4.51
CA ARG A 248 11.24 -13.77 3.66
C ARG A 248 11.77 -14.62 2.51
N SER A 249 12.77 -14.13 1.80
CA SER A 249 13.36 -14.84 0.66
C SER A 249 13.98 -16.18 1.05
N ASN A 250 14.50 -16.28 2.28
CA ASN A 250 15.11 -17.50 2.80
C ASN A 250 14.09 -18.50 3.40
N LEU A 251 12.81 -18.16 3.56
CA LEU A 251 11.83 -18.98 4.31
C LEU A 251 11.81 -20.45 3.88
N SER A 252 11.79 -20.70 2.57
CA SER A 252 11.71 -22.06 1.99
C SER A 252 12.98 -22.90 2.24
N HIS A 253 14.09 -22.26 2.58
CA HIS A 253 15.35 -22.90 2.90
C HIS A 253 15.61 -23.03 4.41
N ARG A 254 14.83 -22.31 5.23
CA ARG A 254 14.88 -22.34 6.70
C ARG A 254 14.14 -23.55 7.27
N GLY A 255 14.59 -24.03 8.42
CA GLY A 255 14.09 -25.26 9.08
C GLY A 255 15.11 -26.41 9.11
N LYS A 256 16.32 -26.19 8.58
CA LYS A 256 17.47 -27.09 8.70
C LYS A 256 18.29 -26.83 9.97
N THR A 257 18.26 -25.60 10.47
CA THR A 257 18.86 -25.15 11.74
C THR A 257 17.74 -24.67 12.67
N ALA A 258 16.85 -25.59 13.01
CA ALA A 258 15.46 -25.31 13.36
C ALA A 258 15.21 -24.32 14.52
N PRO A 259 15.95 -24.34 15.66
CA PRO A 259 15.69 -23.38 16.74
C PRO A 259 16.05 -21.95 16.35
N VAL A 260 17.22 -21.76 15.72
CA VAL A 260 17.67 -20.41 15.37
C VAL A 260 16.85 -19.81 14.23
N ASP A 261 16.39 -20.65 13.30
CA ASP A 261 15.48 -20.23 12.24
C ASP A 261 14.10 -19.83 12.81
N PHE A 262 13.65 -20.49 13.87
CA PHE A 262 12.42 -20.13 14.58
C PHE A 262 12.57 -18.76 15.25
N ASP A 263 13.62 -18.54 16.04
CA ASP A 263 13.81 -17.27 16.75
C ASP A 263 13.92 -16.09 15.78
N ILE A 264 14.71 -16.22 14.71
CA ILE A 264 14.84 -15.18 13.67
C ILE A 264 13.45 -14.85 13.10
N LEU A 265 12.65 -15.85 12.79
CA LEU A 265 11.34 -15.65 12.18
C LEU A 265 10.34 -15.03 13.16
N GLN A 266 10.29 -15.52 14.39
CA GLN A 266 9.39 -15.02 15.43
C GLN A 266 9.68 -13.55 15.73
N HIS A 267 10.93 -13.20 16.01
CA HIS A 267 11.28 -11.81 16.26
C HIS A 267 11.04 -10.94 15.01
N SER A 268 11.39 -11.42 13.79
CA SER A 268 11.16 -10.64 12.56
C SER A 268 9.68 -10.38 12.31
N LEU A 269 8.83 -11.35 12.61
CA LEU A 269 7.39 -11.22 12.51
C LEU A 269 6.88 -10.16 13.48
N ASN A 270 7.25 -10.25 14.76
CA ASN A 270 6.79 -9.32 15.80
C ASN A 270 7.20 -7.88 15.49
N GLU A 271 8.47 -7.66 15.16
CA GLU A 271 9.00 -6.33 14.86
C GLU A 271 8.36 -5.72 13.62
N LEU A 272 8.33 -6.47 12.51
CA LEU A 272 7.79 -5.95 11.26
C LEU A 272 6.27 -5.74 11.36
N TYR A 273 5.56 -6.57 12.12
CA TYR A 273 4.16 -6.38 12.43
C TYR A 273 3.95 -5.08 13.20
N GLU A 274 4.73 -4.84 14.26
CA GLU A 274 4.65 -3.62 15.08
C GLU A 274 4.91 -2.38 14.23
N ILE A 275 6.01 -2.36 13.47
CA ILE A 275 6.34 -1.26 12.54
C ILE A 275 5.17 -1.02 11.58
N PHE A 276 4.68 -2.08 10.94
CA PHE A 276 3.71 -1.91 9.86
C PHE A 276 2.33 -1.51 10.38
N ARG A 277 1.79 -2.22 11.37
CA ARG A 277 0.43 -2.00 11.90
C ARG A 277 0.34 -0.73 12.72
N ASN A 278 1.32 -0.44 13.56
CA ASN A 278 1.21 0.62 14.57
C ASN A 278 1.93 1.92 14.17
N HIS A 279 2.82 1.88 13.19
CA HIS A 279 3.55 3.08 12.75
C HIS A 279 3.33 3.43 11.28
N VAL A 280 3.46 2.48 10.35
CA VAL A 280 3.32 2.75 8.90
C VAL A 280 1.86 3.04 8.54
N LEU A 281 0.93 2.11 8.79
CA LEU A 281 -0.46 2.27 8.37
C LEU A 281 -1.15 3.50 9.00
N PRO A 282 -1.05 3.77 10.32
CA PRO A 282 -1.73 4.90 10.92
C PRO A 282 -1.25 6.23 10.35
N ARG A 283 0.06 6.40 10.16
CA ARG A 283 0.61 7.61 9.53
C ARG A 283 0.27 7.71 8.05
N ALA A 284 0.16 6.58 7.36
CA ALA A 284 -0.14 6.55 5.93
C ALA A 284 -1.59 6.97 5.60
N PHE A 285 -2.52 6.72 6.53
CA PHE A 285 -3.92 7.11 6.42
C PHE A 285 -4.26 8.38 7.20
N ASP A 286 -3.34 8.92 8.01
CA ASP A 286 -3.53 10.22 8.63
C ASP A 286 -3.58 11.31 7.54
N SER A 287 -4.58 12.17 7.64
CA SER A 287 -4.81 13.29 6.71
C SER A 287 -4.04 14.56 7.13
N ARG A 288 -3.08 14.39 8.05
CA ARG A 288 -2.29 15.45 8.69
C ARG A 288 -0.82 15.04 8.77
N SER A 289 -0.13 14.96 7.64
CA SER A 289 1.33 14.85 7.62
C SER A 289 1.95 15.94 6.76
#